data_AF-A0A357T3Z0-F1
#
_entry.id   AF-A0A357T3Z0-F1
#
_cell.length_a   1.000
_cell.length_b   1.000
_cell.length_c   1.000
_cell.angle_alpha   90.00
_cell.angle_beta   90.00
_cell.angle_gamma   90.00
#
_symmetry.space_group_name_H-M   'P 1'
#
loop_
_entity.id
_entity.type
_entity.pdbx_description
1 polymer ?
#
loop_
_entity_poly.entity_id
_entity_poly.type
_entity_poly.pdbx_seq_one_letter_code
_entity_poly.pdbx_strand_id
1 'polypeptide(L)'
;MKLSAKDKGRVTLPIQENMEQEIISIAKKWGSDAVRNSDGTQLPPDIQKLGHKVYATYFLTRKDQEWASTHQDHLQQLYLMSEPVTAIADAVKIKLMTGYFDQQLTVDLNHNPKEWWEVIDRTTGAVLDPSHWDFDPQKKTLTIKKAKKWHVYTVNFLAYMVWDPTQMYNHLTNQWGDGPHEMPYDPRHPETKEHMLDRLDQWLTAYPEVDVVRFTTFFYHFTLCFNEQAKEKYVDWFGYTSSISPLALAEFEKVKGYKLRSEDLVDEGYYNSPFRVPTKQYLDWLDFQQQFVCQLAKECVEIAHKHGKEAMMFLGDNWIGTEPYGEYFQDIGLDAVVGSVGNGVTLRLIGDIPGIKYTEGRFLPYFFPDVFNPNGDPIGEANKNWLEARRAILRKPIDRMGYGGYLSLAAQFPEFIDRVEEICQEFRDIHHNIRSARPYTAPFKVGILNCWGRLRAWQCQMVAHAIWYKQTYSYLGVLECLSGLPFEVEFLNFDDLKSKGIPQEIGVLINAGDAGTAWSGG
;
A
#
# COMPACT_ATOMS: atom_id res chain seq x y z
N MET A 1 -39.61 8.97 10.41
CA MET A 1 -39.11 10.36 10.52
C MET A 1 -38.37 10.72 9.24
N LYS A 2 -38.60 11.91 8.68
CA LYS A 2 -37.76 12.45 7.60
C LYS A 2 -36.47 12.97 8.25
N LEU A 3 -35.37 12.25 8.05
CA LEU A 3 -34.01 12.69 8.39
C LEU A 3 -33.73 14.04 7.70
N SER A 4 -33.15 15.00 8.42
CA SER A 4 -32.79 16.32 7.89
C SER A 4 -31.54 16.23 7.00
N ALA A 5 -31.20 17.29 6.26
CA ALA A 5 -29.96 17.35 5.49
C ALA A 5 -28.68 17.29 6.37
N LYS A 6 -28.82 17.43 7.69
CA LYS A 6 -27.74 17.26 8.68
C LYS A 6 -27.51 15.79 9.04
N ASP A 7 -28.45 14.90 8.72
CA ASP A 7 -28.48 13.51 9.20
C ASP A 7 -28.13 12.49 8.10
N LYS A 8 -27.67 12.94 6.93
CA LYS A 8 -27.35 12.09 5.78
C LYS A 8 -26.10 12.55 5.03
N GLY A 9 -25.46 11.59 4.37
CA GLY A 9 -24.33 11.76 3.49
C GLY A 9 -22.97 11.69 4.17
N ARG A 10 -21.92 11.76 3.34
CA ARG A 10 -20.50 11.57 3.73
C ARG A 10 -20.19 10.18 4.30
N VAL A 11 -21.04 9.20 3.99
CA VAL A 11 -20.91 7.83 4.49
C VAL A 11 -21.02 6.87 3.31
N THR A 12 -19.98 6.08 3.11
CA THR A 12 -19.92 5.01 2.10
C THR A 12 -20.16 3.65 2.76
N LEU A 13 -21.21 2.95 2.33
CA LEU A 13 -21.63 1.64 2.84
C LEU A 13 -21.06 0.50 1.97
N PRO A 14 -20.36 -0.50 2.53
CA PRO A 14 -20.02 -1.71 1.77
C PRO A 14 -21.28 -2.52 1.47
N ILE A 15 -21.37 -3.07 0.26
CA ILE A 15 -22.50 -3.89 -0.20
C ILE A 15 -22.05 -5.27 -0.69
N GLN A 16 -23.01 -6.19 -0.75
CA GLN A 16 -22.82 -7.59 -1.15
C GLN A 16 -24.12 -8.07 -1.82
N GLU A 17 -24.03 -8.97 -2.80
CA GLU A 17 -25.20 -9.60 -3.43
C GLU A 17 -26.04 -10.38 -2.41
N ASN A 18 -27.35 -10.51 -2.65
CA ASN A 18 -28.31 -11.24 -1.81
C ASN A 18 -28.50 -10.65 -0.40
N MET A 19 -28.36 -9.33 -0.26
CA MET A 19 -28.54 -8.57 0.99
C MET A 19 -29.37 -7.29 0.78
N GLU A 20 -30.26 -7.27 -0.21
CA GLU A 20 -30.91 -6.04 -0.67
C GLU A 20 -31.70 -5.33 0.43
N GLN A 21 -32.42 -6.10 1.26
CA GLN A 21 -33.23 -5.55 2.36
C GLN A 21 -32.36 -5.00 3.49
N GLU A 22 -31.30 -5.74 3.84
CA GLU A 22 -30.32 -5.34 4.84
C GLU A 22 -29.58 -4.08 4.41
N ILE A 23 -29.16 -4.02 3.14
CA ILE A 23 -28.50 -2.83 2.56
C ILE A 23 -29.43 -1.62 2.66
N ILE A 24 -30.70 -1.72 2.26
CA ILE A 24 -31.65 -0.60 2.35
C ILE A 24 -31.83 -0.14 3.81
N SER A 25 -31.96 -1.10 4.72
CA SER A 25 -32.16 -0.83 6.15
C SER A 25 -30.95 -0.11 6.76
N ILE A 26 -29.74 -0.66 6.54
CA ILE A 26 -28.49 -0.12 7.08
C ILE A 26 -28.14 1.20 6.42
N ALA A 27 -28.31 1.34 5.10
CA ALA A 27 -28.08 2.60 4.39
C ALA A 27 -28.93 3.74 4.97
N LYS A 28 -30.21 3.47 5.24
CA LYS A 28 -31.10 4.44 5.87
C LYS A 28 -30.68 4.79 7.29
N LYS A 29 -30.23 3.80 8.05
CA LYS A 29 -29.81 3.93 9.45
C LYS A 29 -28.52 4.75 9.57
N TRP A 30 -27.48 4.37 8.84
CA TRP A 30 -26.21 5.09 8.82
C TRP A 30 -26.29 6.43 8.09
N GLY A 31 -27.34 6.62 7.27
CA GLY A 31 -27.52 7.80 6.45
C GLY A 31 -26.49 7.87 5.33
N SER A 32 -26.16 6.74 4.71
CA SER A 32 -25.21 6.69 3.59
C SER A 32 -25.72 7.47 2.38
N ASP A 33 -24.76 7.93 1.58
CA ASP A 33 -24.99 8.55 0.26
C ASP A 33 -24.17 7.89 -0.84
N ALA A 34 -23.29 6.95 -0.48
CA ALA A 34 -22.54 6.13 -1.42
C ALA A 34 -22.54 4.66 -1.00
N VAL A 35 -22.36 3.77 -1.98
CA VAL A 35 -22.26 2.33 -1.78
C VAL A 35 -21.08 1.77 -2.55
N ARG A 36 -20.46 0.68 -2.06
CA ARG A 36 -19.25 0.10 -2.65
C ARG A 36 -19.22 -1.42 -2.54
N ASN A 37 -18.94 -2.14 -3.62
CA ASN A 37 -18.69 -3.59 -3.56
C ASN A 37 -17.31 -3.92 -2.98
N SER A 38 -17.22 -4.96 -2.16
CA SER A 38 -15.94 -5.51 -1.63
C SER A 38 -15.27 -6.49 -2.60
N ASP A 39 -13.98 -6.81 -2.39
CA ASP A 39 -13.32 -7.84 -3.21
C ASP A 39 -14.04 -9.18 -3.07
N GLY A 40 -14.17 -9.89 -4.20
CA GLY A 40 -14.98 -11.11 -4.29
C GLY A 40 -16.50 -10.89 -4.32
N THR A 41 -16.99 -9.64 -4.38
CA THR A 41 -18.44 -9.34 -4.48
C THR A 41 -18.76 -8.48 -5.70
N GLN A 42 -19.96 -8.62 -6.24
CA GLN A 42 -20.46 -7.82 -7.36
C GLN A 42 -21.45 -6.75 -6.89
N LEU A 43 -21.67 -5.75 -7.74
CA LEU A 43 -22.75 -4.79 -7.55
C LEU A 43 -24.10 -5.48 -7.79
N PRO A 44 -25.09 -5.35 -6.88
CA PRO A 44 -26.44 -5.87 -7.11
C PRO A 44 -27.09 -5.25 -8.38
N PRO A 45 -27.84 -6.01 -9.20
CA PRO A 45 -28.41 -5.52 -10.47
C PRO A 45 -29.30 -4.26 -10.36
N ASP A 46 -29.89 -4.03 -9.19
CA ASP A 46 -30.82 -2.94 -8.92
C ASP A 46 -30.22 -1.83 -8.02
N ILE A 47 -28.90 -1.77 -7.89
CA ILE A 47 -28.23 -0.88 -6.93
C ILE A 47 -28.58 0.61 -7.12
N GLN A 48 -28.84 1.02 -8.36
CA GLN A 48 -29.29 2.38 -8.70
C GLN A 48 -30.59 2.78 -8.00
N LYS A 49 -31.46 1.83 -7.64
CA LYS A 49 -32.73 2.11 -6.94
C LYS A 49 -32.51 2.71 -5.55
N LEU A 50 -31.31 2.55 -4.97
CA LEU A 50 -30.94 3.23 -3.72
C LEU A 50 -30.79 4.74 -3.89
N GLY A 51 -30.56 5.24 -5.10
CA GLY A 51 -30.25 6.65 -5.35
C GLY A 51 -28.97 7.13 -4.67
N HIS A 52 -28.04 6.21 -4.40
CA HIS A 52 -26.72 6.48 -3.83
C HIS A 52 -25.68 6.55 -4.93
N LYS A 53 -24.57 7.24 -4.66
CA LYS A 53 -23.38 7.22 -5.50
C LYS A 53 -22.78 5.81 -5.52
N VAL A 54 -22.55 5.25 -6.70
CA VAL A 54 -22.07 3.86 -6.86
C VAL A 54 -20.57 3.86 -7.05
N TYR A 55 -19.85 3.28 -6.10
CA TYR A 55 -18.41 3.08 -6.17
C TYR A 55 -18.17 1.64 -6.63
N ALA A 56 -17.33 1.49 -7.65
CA ALA A 56 -16.89 0.18 -8.10
C ALA A 56 -15.40 0.02 -7.87
N THR A 57 -15.05 -1.05 -7.16
CA THR A 57 -13.66 -1.47 -6.98
C THR A 57 -13.11 -1.95 -8.32
N TYR A 58 -12.00 -1.36 -8.77
CA TYR A 58 -11.32 -1.75 -10.01
C TYR A 58 -9.87 -2.17 -9.76
N PHE A 59 -9.46 -3.28 -10.38
CA PHE A 59 -8.12 -3.86 -10.25
C PHE A 59 -7.43 -3.81 -11.61
N LEU A 60 -6.41 -2.96 -11.75
CA LEU A 60 -5.73 -2.72 -13.02
C LEU A 60 -4.82 -3.89 -13.43
N THR A 61 -4.06 -4.44 -12.47
CA THR A 61 -2.98 -5.40 -12.77
C THR A 61 -3.31 -6.85 -12.39
N ARG A 62 -4.59 -7.17 -12.15
CA ARG A 62 -5.07 -8.53 -11.87
C ARG A 62 -6.50 -8.77 -12.36
N LYS A 63 -7.16 -9.85 -11.92
CA LYS A 63 -8.50 -10.30 -12.38
C LYS A 63 -8.63 -10.69 -13.86
N ASP A 64 -7.53 -10.74 -14.63
CA ASP A 64 -7.52 -11.27 -16.01
C ASP A 64 -6.48 -12.38 -16.12
N GLN A 65 -6.91 -13.60 -15.80
CA GLN A 65 -6.02 -14.74 -15.73
C GLN A 65 -5.73 -15.36 -17.11
N GLU A 66 -6.56 -15.07 -18.11
CA GLU A 66 -6.28 -15.47 -19.49
C GLU A 66 -5.08 -14.70 -20.02
N TRP A 67 -5.07 -13.37 -19.83
CA TRP A 67 -3.92 -12.53 -20.15
C TRP A 67 -2.66 -12.97 -19.39
N ALA A 68 -2.76 -13.08 -18.07
CA ALA A 68 -1.63 -13.43 -17.22
C ALA A 68 -1.04 -14.81 -17.55
N SER A 69 -1.88 -15.80 -17.90
CA SER A 69 -1.42 -17.14 -18.25
C SER A 69 -0.76 -17.22 -19.62
N THR A 70 -1.13 -16.34 -20.55
CA THR A 70 -0.56 -16.31 -21.91
C THR A 70 0.68 -15.42 -22.02
N HIS A 71 0.90 -14.51 -21.05
CA HIS A 71 2.03 -13.57 -21.00
C HIS A 71 2.81 -13.71 -19.67
N GLN A 72 3.25 -14.93 -19.35
CA GLN A 72 3.92 -15.19 -18.06
C GLN A 72 5.24 -14.43 -17.89
N ASP A 73 5.90 -14.05 -18.98
CA ASP A 73 7.10 -13.23 -18.99
C ASP A 73 6.82 -11.74 -18.71
N HIS A 74 5.54 -11.32 -18.75
CA HIS A 74 5.07 -9.98 -18.37
C HIS A 74 4.54 -9.93 -16.92
N LEU A 75 4.68 -10.99 -16.13
CA LEU A 75 4.30 -10.95 -14.71
C LEU A 75 5.21 -10.02 -13.91
N GLN A 76 4.71 -9.50 -12.80
CA GLN A 76 5.51 -8.66 -11.91
C GLN A 76 6.71 -9.43 -11.35
N GLN A 77 7.82 -8.73 -11.21
CA GLN A 77 9.08 -9.30 -10.74
C GLN A 77 9.57 -8.59 -9.48
N LEU A 78 10.48 -9.26 -8.78
CA LEU A 78 11.16 -8.74 -7.60
C LEU A 78 12.54 -9.37 -7.46
N TYR A 79 13.44 -8.63 -6.80
CA TYR A 79 14.66 -9.21 -6.25
C TYR A 79 14.39 -9.85 -4.89
N LEU A 80 14.93 -11.05 -4.69
CA LEU A 80 14.92 -11.77 -3.42
C LEU A 80 16.35 -12.08 -3.00
N MET A 81 16.60 -12.10 -1.69
CA MET A 81 17.84 -12.62 -1.10
C MET A 81 17.62 -14.06 -0.64
N SER A 82 18.52 -14.97 -0.98
CA SER A 82 18.53 -16.31 -0.38
C SER A 82 18.83 -16.24 1.12
N GLU A 83 18.44 -17.27 1.87
CA GLU A 83 18.95 -17.44 3.23
C GLU A 83 20.50 -17.45 3.24
N PRO A 84 21.15 -16.87 4.27
CA PRO A 84 22.60 -16.88 4.37
C PRO A 84 23.15 -18.29 4.58
N VAL A 85 24.18 -18.68 3.81
CA VAL A 85 24.82 -20.00 3.91
C VAL A 85 26.28 -19.88 4.27
N THR A 86 26.66 -20.45 5.42
CA THR A 86 28.07 -20.54 5.85
C THR A 86 28.81 -21.61 5.06
N ALA A 87 29.94 -21.23 4.44
CA ALA A 87 30.79 -22.13 3.70
C ALA A 87 31.60 -23.03 4.64
N ILE A 88 31.25 -24.32 4.73
CA ILE A 88 32.07 -25.31 5.46
C ILE A 88 33.07 -26.04 4.54
N ALA A 89 32.96 -25.81 3.23
CA ALA A 89 33.78 -26.40 2.19
C ALA A 89 34.01 -25.38 1.07
N ASP A 90 34.94 -25.69 0.17
CA ASP A 90 35.29 -24.81 -0.95
C ASP A 90 34.18 -24.75 -2.02
N ALA A 91 33.25 -25.71 -1.99
CA ALA A 91 32.03 -25.69 -2.79
C ALA A 91 30.80 -25.52 -1.90
N VAL A 92 29.97 -24.53 -2.20
CA VAL A 92 28.74 -24.21 -1.44
C VAL A 92 27.55 -24.25 -2.37
N LYS A 93 26.47 -24.92 -1.95
CA LYS A 93 25.20 -24.96 -2.67
C LYS A 93 24.18 -24.13 -1.93
N ILE A 94 23.50 -23.23 -2.64
CA ILE A 94 22.46 -22.36 -2.13
C ILE A 94 21.18 -22.65 -2.90
N LYS A 95 20.15 -23.13 -2.20
CA LYS A 95 18.80 -23.27 -2.76
C LYS A 95 18.11 -21.92 -2.68
N LEU A 96 17.72 -21.36 -3.82
CA LEU A 96 17.27 -19.96 -3.89
C LEU A 96 15.97 -19.71 -3.12
N MET A 97 14.99 -20.60 -3.30
CA MET A 97 13.64 -20.46 -2.76
C MET A 97 13.48 -20.93 -1.31
N THR A 98 14.55 -21.34 -0.63
CA THR A 98 14.44 -21.79 0.77
C THR A 98 13.87 -20.68 1.64
N GLY A 99 12.81 -21.00 2.39
CA GLY A 99 12.13 -20.06 3.27
C GLY A 99 11.11 -19.14 2.58
N TYR A 100 10.86 -19.28 1.28
CA TYR A 100 9.86 -18.54 0.50
C TYR A 100 8.67 -19.42 0.11
N PHE A 101 7.50 -18.82 -0.06
CA PHE A 101 6.31 -19.54 -0.50
C PHE A 101 6.32 -19.76 -2.02
N ASP A 102 6.41 -21.02 -2.45
CA ASP A 102 6.55 -21.40 -3.86
C ASP A 102 5.26 -21.24 -4.68
N GLN A 103 4.11 -21.06 -4.02
CA GLN A 103 2.87 -20.68 -4.70
C GLN A 103 2.76 -19.17 -4.93
N GLN A 104 3.50 -18.35 -4.18
CA GLN A 104 3.53 -16.90 -4.40
C GLN A 104 4.60 -16.52 -5.42
N LEU A 105 5.73 -17.22 -5.41
CA LEU A 105 6.96 -16.77 -6.05
C LEU A 105 7.63 -17.92 -6.81
N THR A 106 8.16 -17.64 -7.99
CA THR A 106 9.03 -18.58 -8.71
C THR A 106 10.28 -17.88 -9.24
N VAL A 107 11.40 -18.59 -9.25
CA VAL A 107 12.68 -18.08 -9.80
C VAL A 107 12.49 -17.71 -11.27
N ASP A 108 13.02 -16.54 -11.65
CA ASP A 108 13.10 -16.11 -13.04
C ASP A 108 14.12 -16.98 -13.81
N LEU A 109 13.63 -17.64 -14.87
CA LEU A 109 14.44 -18.48 -15.76
C LEU A 109 14.59 -17.88 -17.16
N ASN A 110 13.96 -16.72 -17.42
CA ASN A 110 13.93 -16.06 -18.72
C ASN A 110 15.15 -15.15 -18.91
N HIS A 111 15.65 -14.58 -17.82
CA HIS A 111 16.78 -13.65 -17.85
C HIS A 111 18.08 -14.30 -17.40
N ASN A 112 19.20 -13.88 -18.01
CA ASN A 112 20.53 -14.43 -17.71
C ASN A 112 20.94 -14.14 -16.26
N PRO A 113 21.10 -15.17 -15.39
CA PRO A 113 21.49 -14.97 -14.00
C PRO A 113 22.82 -14.24 -13.85
N LYS A 114 23.75 -14.42 -14.80
CA LYS A 114 25.10 -13.81 -14.74
C LYS A 114 25.09 -12.30 -14.92
N GLU A 115 24.01 -11.77 -15.49
CA GLU A 115 23.85 -10.34 -15.78
C GLU A 115 23.06 -9.62 -14.68
N TRP A 116 22.09 -10.33 -14.09
CA TRP A 116 21.10 -9.74 -13.20
C TRP A 116 21.22 -10.16 -11.75
N TRP A 117 21.91 -11.26 -11.42
CA TRP A 117 22.04 -11.74 -10.05
C TRP A 117 23.42 -11.45 -9.49
N GLU A 118 23.49 -11.24 -8.18
CA GLU A 118 24.77 -11.12 -7.47
C GLU A 118 24.90 -12.23 -6.42
N VAL A 119 26.09 -12.82 -6.34
CA VAL A 119 26.48 -13.69 -5.24
C VAL A 119 27.43 -12.91 -4.36
N ILE A 120 27.08 -12.75 -3.09
CA ILE A 120 27.77 -11.83 -2.19
C ILE A 120 28.34 -12.62 -1.02
N ASP A 121 29.64 -12.46 -0.78
CA ASP A 121 30.30 -12.86 0.45
C ASP A 121 29.96 -11.83 1.54
N ARG A 122 28.94 -12.13 2.33
CA ARG A 122 28.46 -11.27 3.42
C ARG A 122 29.50 -11.07 4.54
N THR A 123 30.52 -11.92 4.63
CA THR A 123 31.60 -11.75 5.61
C THR A 123 32.56 -10.64 5.20
N THR A 124 32.71 -10.37 3.90
CA THR A 124 33.63 -9.33 3.39
C THR A 124 32.95 -8.19 2.65
N GLY A 125 31.68 -8.34 2.30
CA GLY A 125 30.94 -7.45 1.41
C GLY A 125 31.29 -7.61 -0.07
N ALA A 126 32.17 -8.55 -0.43
CA ALA A 126 32.64 -8.71 -1.80
C ALA A 126 31.63 -9.44 -2.69
N VAL A 127 31.38 -8.90 -3.88
CA VAL A 127 30.63 -9.58 -4.94
C VAL A 127 31.55 -10.60 -5.62
N LEU A 128 31.04 -11.82 -5.82
CA LEU A 128 31.78 -12.88 -6.49
C LEU A 128 31.73 -12.70 -8.00
N ASP A 129 32.87 -12.91 -8.65
CA ASP A 129 32.96 -12.99 -10.11
C ASP A 129 31.96 -14.03 -10.65
N PRO A 130 31.16 -13.70 -11.69
CA PRO A 130 30.20 -14.63 -12.29
C PRO A 130 30.80 -15.97 -12.72
N SER A 131 32.09 -16.06 -13.04
CA SER A 131 32.77 -17.33 -13.38
C SER A 131 32.95 -18.28 -12.18
N HIS A 132 32.81 -17.79 -10.94
CA HIS A 132 33.03 -18.56 -9.71
C HIS A 132 31.80 -19.30 -9.19
N TRP A 133 30.65 -19.19 -9.86
CA TRP A 133 29.45 -19.93 -9.51
C TRP A 133 28.73 -20.44 -10.76
N ASP A 134 27.84 -21.41 -10.61
CA ASP A 134 26.90 -21.86 -11.65
C ASP A 134 25.50 -21.97 -11.07
N PHE A 135 24.48 -21.80 -11.90
CA PHE A 135 23.08 -22.01 -11.53
C PHE A 135 22.53 -23.25 -12.25
N ASP A 136 21.86 -24.13 -11.51
CA ASP A 136 21.11 -25.27 -12.02
C ASP A 136 19.61 -24.92 -12.04
N PRO A 137 19.02 -24.62 -13.21
CA PRO A 137 17.62 -24.23 -13.33
C PRO A 137 16.64 -25.29 -12.85
N GLN A 138 16.94 -26.57 -13.08
CA GLN A 138 16.04 -27.68 -12.71
C GLN A 138 15.97 -27.83 -11.20
N LYS A 139 17.09 -27.62 -10.49
CA LYS A 139 17.15 -27.71 -9.03
C LYS A 139 16.94 -26.38 -8.32
N LYS A 140 16.78 -25.28 -9.06
CA LYS A 140 16.73 -23.90 -8.53
C LYS A 140 17.86 -23.65 -7.51
N THR A 141 19.05 -24.14 -7.81
CA THR A 141 20.20 -24.19 -6.88
C THR A 141 21.43 -23.56 -7.52
N LEU A 142 22.07 -22.62 -6.81
CA LEU A 142 23.33 -22.01 -7.19
C LEU A 142 24.49 -22.72 -6.48
N THR A 143 25.57 -23.03 -7.22
CA THR A 143 26.79 -23.65 -6.68
C THR A 143 27.96 -22.69 -6.82
N ILE A 144 28.57 -22.30 -5.70
CA ILE A 144 29.84 -21.56 -5.63
C ILE A 144 30.99 -22.56 -5.69
N LYS A 145 32.00 -22.35 -6.56
CA LYS A 145 33.08 -23.30 -6.84
C LYS A 145 34.35 -23.10 -5.99
N LYS A 146 34.53 -21.92 -5.41
CA LYS A 146 35.74 -21.51 -4.65
C LYS A 146 35.38 -20.63 -3.45
N ALA A 147 34.43 -21.08 -2.65
CA ALA A 147 34.03 -20.39 -1.43
C ALA A 147 35.18 -20.42 -0.41
N LYS A 148 35.43 -19.29 0.26
CA LYS A 148 36.29 -19.24 1.45
C LYS A 148 35.55 -19.87 2.62
N LYS A 149 36.17 -20.86 3.27
CA LYS A 149 35.59 -21.50 4.47
C LYS A 149 35.30 -20.47 5.55
N TRP A 150 34.19 -20.70 6.26
CA TRP A 150 33.61 -19.91 7.34
C TRP A 150 33.06 -18.53 6.95
N HIS A 151 33.12 -18.19 5.67
CA HIS A 151 32.41 -17.02 5.16
C HIS A 151 30.93 -17.35 4.93
N VAL A 152 30.09 -16.32 5.00
CA VAL A 152 28.65 -16.40 4.77
C VAL A 152 28.35 -15.87 3.38
N TYR A 153 27.57 -16.61 2.59
CA TYR A 153 27.21 -16.24 1.23
C TYR A 153 25.70 -16.12 1.08
N THR A 154 25.26 -15.16 0.29
CA THR A 154 23.88 -15.02 -0.18
C THR A 154 23.85 -14.86 -1.68
N VAL A 155 22.69 -15.11 -2.27
CA VAL A 155 22.39 -14.80 -3.66
C VAL A 155 21.24 -13.81 -3.69
N ASN A 156 21.42 -12.69 -4.40
CA ASN A 156 20.31 -11.84 -4.81
C ASN A 156 19.84 -12.32 -6.18
N PHE A 157 18.60 -12.77 -6.29
CA PHE A 157 18.06 -13.38 -7.51
C PHE A 157 16.70 -12.79 -7.87
N LEU A 158 16.38 -12.82 -9.16
CA LEU A 158 15.08 -12.40 -9.66
C LEU A 158 14.05 -13.52 -9.51
N ALA A 159 12.84 -13.13 -9.15
CA ALA A 159 11.68 -14.00 -9.11
C ALA A 159 10.48 -13.32 -9.78
N TYR A 160 9.60 -14.12 -10.37
CA TYR A 160 8.26 -13.72 -10.76
C TYR A 160 7.30 -13.89 -9.58
N MET A 161 6.39 -12.93 -9.44
CA MET A 161 5.24 -13.00 -8.55
C MET A 161 4.10 -13.69 -9.31
N VAL A 162 3.78 -14.91 -8.89
CA VAL A 162 2.74 -15.76 -9.52
C VAL A 162 1.46 -15.82 -8.70
N TRP A 163 1.38 -15.05 -7.62
CA TRP A 163 0.16 -14.84 -6.85
C TRP A 163 0.17 -13.44 -6.21
N ASP A 164 -0.81 -12.62 -6.56
CA ASP A 164 -1.00 -11.26 -6.03
C ASP A 164 -1.10 -11.30 -4.49
N PRO A 165 -0.31 -10.49 -3.76
CA PRO A 165 -0.21 -10.63 -2.31
C PRO A 165 -1.51 -10.33 -1.57
N THR A 166 -2.27 -9.31 -1.98
CA THR A 166 -3.57 -8.98 -1.38
C THR A 166 -4.60 -10.07 -1.68
N GLN A 167 -4.67 -10.56 -2.92
CA GLN A 167 -5.59 -11.64 -3.28
C GLN A 167 -5.23 -12.95 -2.58
N MET A 168 -3.95 -13.27 -2.42
CA MET A 168 -3.48 -14.40 -1.63
C MET A 168 -3.87 -14.26 -0.15
N TYR A 169 -3.63 -13.10 0.46
CA TYR A 169 -4.04 -12.84 1.84
C TYR A 169 -5.55 -13.03 2.03
N ASN A 170 -6.36 -12.49 1.13
CA ASN A 170 -7.82 -12.66 1.16
C ASN A 170 -8.23 -14.11 0.95
N HIS A 171 -7.60 -14.82 0.01
CA HIS A 171 -7.87 -16.22 -0.28
C HIS A 171 -7.59 -17.11 0.93
N LEU A 172 -6.42 -16.95 1.54
CA LEU A 172 -6.00 -17.73 2.71
C LEU A 172 -6.86 -17.42 3.94
N THR A 173 -7.16 -16.14 4.17
CA THR A 173 -7.92 -15.74 5.37
C THR A 173 -9.40 -16.11 5.29
N ASN A 174 -10.01 -16.02 4.11
CA ASN A 174 -11.41 -16.40 3.89
C ASN A 174 -11.58 -17.88 3.50
N GLN A 175 -10.48 -18.63 3.36
CA GLN A 175 -10.50 -20.05 2.96
C GLN A 175 -11.26 -20.29 1.65
N TRP A 176 -10.91 -19.56 0.60
CA TRP A 176 -11.58 -19.67 -0.71
C TRP A 176 -11.36 -21.01 -1.45
N GLY A 177 -10.61 -21.95 -0.86
CA GLY A 177 -10.47 -23.33 -1.37
C GLY A 177 -9.78 -23.37 -2.73
N ASP A 178 -10.41 -24.01 -3.71
CA ASP A 178 -9.86 -24.14 -5.07
C ASP A 178 -10.09 -22.89 -5.95
N GLY A 179 -10.40 -21.74 -5.35
CA GLY A 179 -10.53 -20.47 -6.06
C GLY A 179 -9.23 -20.10 -6.80
N PRO A 180 -9.30 -19.46 -7.98
CA PRO A 180 -8.11 -19.17 -8.78
C PRO A 180 -7.15 -18.23 -8.04
N HIS A 181 -5.85 -18.50 -8.17
CA HIS A 181 -4.79 -17.62 -7.71
C HIS A 181 -4.58 -16.54 -8.76
N GLU A 182 -4.72 -15.28 -8.38
CA GLU A 182 -4.62 -14.19 -9.35
C GLU A 182 -3.15 -13.81 -9.57
N MET A 183 -2.63 -14.07 -10.77
CA MET A 183 -1.28 -13.65 -11.19
C MET A 183 -1.27 -12.15 -11.55
N PRO A 184 -0.37 -11.34 -10.95
CA PRO A 184 -0.26 -9.92 -11.25
C PRO A 184 0.67 -9.66 -12.44
N TYR A 185 0.24 -8.81 -13.37
CA TYR A 185 1.01 -8.44 -14.56
C TYR A 185 1.62 -7.02 -14.46
N ASP A 186 2.77 -6.83 -15.12
CA ASP A 186 3.53 -5.59 -15.13
C ASP A 186 3.16 -4.73 -16.36
N PRO A 187 2.51 -3.57 -16.17
CA PRO A 187 2.11 -2.69 -17.27
C PRO A 187 3.29 -1.87 -17.82
N ARG A 188 4.53 -2.15 -17.42
CA ARG A 188 5.72 -1.62 -18.11
C ARG A 188 5.91 -2.24 -19.49
N HIS A 189 5.44 -3.47 -19.67
CA HIS A 189 5.40 -4.10 -20.99
C HIS A 189 4.36 -3.36 -21.87
N PRO A 190 4.74 -2.80 -23.03
CA PRO A 190 3.83 -1.97 -23.83
C PRO A 190 2.53 -2.66 -24.23
N GLU A 191 2.60 -3.94 -24.56
CA GLU A 191 1.43 -4.76 -24.90
C GLU A 191 0.49 -4.96 -23.70
N THR A 192 1.04 -5.30 -22.52
CA THR A 192 0.26 -5.39 -21.26
C THR A 192 -0.35 -4.04 -20.87
N LYS A 193 0.38 -2.93 -21.09
CA LYS A 193 -0.14 -1.59 -20.85
C LYS A 193 -1.37 -1.31 -21.72
N GLU A 194 -1.26 -1.55 -23.02
CA GLU A 194 -2.34 -1.31 -23.98
C GLU A 194 -3.59 -2.13 -23.64
N HIS A 195 -3.41 -3.43 -23.40
CA HIS A 195 -4.49 -4.33 -22.98
C HIS A 195 -5.17 -3.88 -21.69
N MET A 196 -4.39 -3.49 -20.68
CA MET A 196 -4.90 -2.99 -19.40
C MET A 196 -5.76 -1.73 -19.56
N LEU A 197 -5.30 -0.77 -20.37
CA LEU A 197 -6.02 0.49 -20.60
C LEU A 197 -7.29 0.27 -21.43
N ASP A 198 -7.25 -0.57 -22.47
CA ASP A 198 -8.41 -0.94 -23.27
C ASP A 198 -9.48 -1.64 -22.42
N ARG A 199 -9.07 -2.57 -21.55
CA ARG A 199 -9.96 -3.25 -20.61
C ARG A 199 -10.64 -2.27 -19.64
N LEU A 200 -9.96 -1.21 -19.21
CA LEU A 200 -10.57 -0.16 -18.38
C LEU A 200 -11.64 0.62 -19.16
N ASP A 201 -11.35 1.05 -20.40
CA ASP A 201 -12.29 1.80 -21.24
C ASP A 201 -13.53 0.95 -21.60
N GLN A 202 -13.33 -0.33 -21.93
CA GLN A 202 -14.41 -1.29 -22.18
C GLN A 202 -15.26 -1.54 -20.94
N TRP A 203 -14.63 -1.71 -19.78
CA TRP A 203 -15.35 -1.90 -18.52
C TRP A 203 -16.19 -0.67 -18.17
N LEU A 204 -15.66 0.55 -18.32
CA LEU A 204 -16.42 1.77 -18.09
C LEU A 204 -17.63 1.92 -19.02
N THR A 205 -17.51 1.43 -20.25
CA THR A 205 -18.62 1.36 -21.21
C THR A 205 -19.70 0.37 -20.74
N ALA A 206 -19.29 -0.77 -20.19
CA ALA A 206 -20.19 -1.85 -19.76
C ALA A 206 -20.93 -1.55 -18.45
N TYR A 207 -20.41 -0.67 -17.60
CA TYR A 207 -20.95 -0.35 -16.28
C TYR A 207 -21.33 1.15 -16.16
N PRO A 208 -22.30 1.65 -16.95
CA PRO A 208 -22.68 3.06 -16.96
C PRO A 208 -23.23 3.57 -15.63
N GLU A 209 -23.66 2.69 -14.74
CA GLU A 209 -24.18 2.98 -13.40
C GLU A 209 -23.13 3.40 -12.38
N VAL A 210 -21.86 3.11 -12.63
CA VAL A 210 -20.77 3.47 -11.73
C VAL A 210 -20.61 4.98 -11.74
N ASP A 211 -20.46 5.61 -10.57
CA ASP A 211 -20.17 7.05 -10.45
C ASP A 211 -18.69 7.30 -10.11
N VAL A 212 -18.08 6.38 -9.35
CA VAL A 212 -16.69 6.47 -8.91
C VAL A 212 -15.96 5.17 -9.21
N VAL A 213 -14.88 5.27 -9.99
CA VAL A 213 -13.90 4.20 -10.16
C VAL A 213 -12.97 4.23 -8.96
N ARG A 214 -13.11 3.24 -8.08
CA ARG A 214 -12.23 3.05 -6.93
C ARG A 214 -11.08 2.13 -7.33
N PHE A 215 -10.04 2.71 -7.90
CA PHE A 215 -8.77 2.04 -8.16
C PHE A 215 -8.23 1.43 -6.85
N THR A 216 -8.11 0.10 -6.80
CA THR A 216 -7.70 -0.65 -5.60
C THR A 216 -6.53 -1.60 -5.91
N THR A 217 -5.35 -1.10 -6.25
CA THR A 217 -4.98 0.32 -6.36
C THR A 217 -4.57 0.63 -7.79
N PHE A 218 -3.27 0.70 -8.07
CA PHE A 218 -2.73 0.89 -9.41
C PHE A 218 -1.92 -0.33 -9.81
N PHE A 219 -0.58 -0.22 -9.83
CA PHE A 219 0.24 -1.18 -10.56
C PHE A 219 1.03 -2.10 -9.63
N TYR A 220 1.87 -1.55 -8.76
CA TYR A 220 2.84 -2.33 -7.99
C TYR A 220 2.46 -2.42 -6.51
N HIS A 221 2.48 -3.65 -5.99
CA HIS A 221 2.14 -3.96 -4.61
C HIS A 221 3.23 -3.48 -3.63
N PHE A 222 2.87 -3.08 -2.42
CA PHE A 222 3.89 -2.90 -1.38
C PHE A 222 4.64 -4.20 -1.10
N THR A 223 5.77 -4.11 -0.43
CA THR A 223 6.62 -5.27 -0.15
C THR A 223 5.88 -6.23 0.78
N LEU A 224 5.47 -7.39 0.28
CA LEU A 224 4.77 -8.42 1.06
C LEU A 224 5.10 -9.82 0.50
N CYS A 225 5.91 -10.57 1.25
CA CYS A 225 6.30 -11.93 0.89
C CYS A 225 5.99 -12.92 2.00
N PHE A 226 5.66 -14.14 1.58
CA PHE A 226 5.26 -15.22 2.47
C PHE A 226 6.31 -16.32 2.53
N ASN A 227 6.34 -17.05 3.65
CA ASN A 227 7.22 -18.18 3.88
C ASN A 227 6.57 -19.51 3.46
N GLU A 228 7.32 -20.61 3.58
CA GLU A 228 6.89 -21.96 3.23
C GLU A 228 5.62 -22.45 3.97
N GLN A 229 5.18 -21.74 5.02
CA GLN A 229 3.97 -22.04 5.78
C GLN A 229 2.79 -21.10 5.41
N ALA A 230 2.90 -20.37 4.31
CA ALA A 230 1.94 -19.35 3.89
C ALA A 230 1.68 -18.30 4.99
N LYS A 231 2.72 -17.94 5.75
CA LYS A 231 2.69 -16.82 6.70
C LYS A 231 3.59 -15.70 6.20
N GLU A 232 3.28 -14.47 6.59
CA GLU A 232 4.12 -13.31 6.32
C GLU A 232 5.58 -13.61 6.72
N LYS A 233 6.50 -13.54 5.74
CA LYS A 233 7.95 -13.65 5.93
C LYS A 233 8.54 -12.26 6.17
N TYR A 234 8.14 -11.30 5.35
CA TYR A 234 8.50 -9.90 5.50
C TYR A 234 7.42 -9.01 4.90
N VAL A 235 7.26 -7.82 5.49
CA VAL A 235 6.35 -6.78 5.03
C VAL A 235 6.99 -5.40 5.19
N ASP A 236 6.81 -4.56 4.19
CA ASP A 236 7.06 -3.13 4.25
C ASP A 236 6.01 -2.43 3.39
N TRP A 237 5.12 -1.69 4.06
CA TRP A 237 4.01 -1.00 3.40
C TRP A 237 4.46 0.09 2.42
N PHE A 238 5.73 0.50 2.46
CA PHE A 238 6.34 1.51 1.59
C PHE A 238 7.37 0.93 0.62
N GLY A 239 7.64 -0.37 0.69
CA GLY A 239 8.77 -0.98 0.01
C GLY A 239 8.50 -1.22 -1.47
N TYR A 240 9.53 -0.98 -2.30
CA TYR A 240 9.44 -1.01 -3.77
C TYR A 240 9.76 -2.37 -4.42
N THR A 241 9.82 -3.46 -3.65
CA THR A 241 10.35 -4.75 -4.12
C THR A 241 9.62 -5.34 -5.32
N SER A 242 8.30 -5.17 -5.43
CA SER A 242 7.47 -5.71 -6.52
C SER A 242 7.50 -4.88 -7.82
N SER A 243 8.23 -3.77 -7.83
CA SER A 243 8.26 -2.81 -8.95
C SER A 243 9.51 -2.94 -9.83
N ILE A 244 10.25 -4.05 -9.68
CA ILE A 244 11.57 -4.25 -10.28
C ILE A 244 11.48 -5.34 -11.35
N SER A 245 11.97 -5.06 -12.55
CA SER A 245 12.17 -6.06 -13.62
C SER A 245 13.44 -5.74 -14.40
N PRO A 246 14.05 -6.70 -15.12
CA PRO A 246 15.14 -6.43 -16.06
C PRO A 246 14.83 -5.30 -17.04
N LEU A 247 13.58 -5.22 -17.51
CA LEU A 247 13.10 -4.12 -18.35
C LEU A 247 13.19 -2.78 -17.61
N ALA A 248 12.63 -2.68 -16.40
CA ALA A 248 12.67 -1.46 -15.60
C ALA A 248 14.11 -1.03 -15.25
N LEU A 249 14.99 -1.98 -14.95
CA LEU A 249 16.40 -1.72 -14.61
C LEU A 249 17.20 -1.26 -15.84
N ALA A 250 16.95 -1.83 -17.02
CA ALA A 250 17.57 -1.39 -18.26
C ALA A 250 17.08 0.02 -18.67
N GLU A 251 15.81 0.34 -18.44
CA GLU A 251 15.27 1.70 -18.63
C GLU A 251 15.87 2.69 -17.64
N PHE A 252 16.00 2.31 -16.37
CA PHE A 252 16.67 3.11 -15.36
C PHE A 252 18.10 3.47 -15.79
N GLU A 253 18.87 2.49 -16.27
CA GLU A 253 20.25 2.72 -16.71
C GLU A 253 20.31 3.73 -17.87
N LYS A 254 19.37 3.65 -18.82
CA LYS A 254 19.26 4.62 -19.93
C LYS A 254 18.95 6.03 -19.44
N VAL A 255 18.06 6.18 -18.44
CA VAL A 255 17.61 7.48 -17.93
C VAL A 255 18.62 8.11 -16.98
N LYS A 256 19.20 7.33 -16.05
CA LYS A 256 20.08 7.81 -14.99
C LYS A 256 21.56 7.71 -15.34
N GLY A 257 21.92 6.97 -16.40
CA GLY A 257 23.28 6.87 -16.93
C GLY A 257 24.21 5.94 -16.14
N TYR A 258 23.65 5.09 -15.27
CA TYR A 258 24.41 4.06 -14.55
C TYR A 258 23.54 2.86 -14.21
N LYS A 259 24.16 1.68 -14.10
CA LYS A 259 23.50 0.43 -13.73
C LYS A 259 23.35 0.31 -12.21
N LEU A 260 22.14 -0.02 -11.76
CA LEU A 260 21.90 -0.45 -10.37
C LEU A 260 22.41 -1.87 -10.16
N ARG A 261 22.97 -2.11 -8.98
CA ARG A 261 23.24 -3.44 -8.47
C ARG A 261 21.96 -4.03 -7.89
N SER A 262 21.85 -5.35 -7.87
CA SER A 262 20.77 -6.01 -7.11
C SER A 262 20.84 -5.63 -5.63
N GLU A 263 22.05 -5.44 -5.09
CA GLU A 263 22.26 -5.04 -3.70
C GLU A 263 21.79 -3.61 -3.40
N ASP A 264 21.74 -2.71 -4.38
CA ASP A 264 21.16 -1.36 -4.20
C ASP A 264 19.65 -1.42 -3.90
N LEU A 265 19.00 -2.56 -4.19
CA LEU A 265 17.57 -2.80 -4.03
C LEU A 265 17.26 -3.79 -2.90
N VAL A 266 18.06 -4.86 -2.77
CA VAL A 266 17.92 -5.88 -1.72
C VAL A 266 18.42 -5.38 -0.37
N ASP A 267 19.45 -4.53 -0.35
CA ASP A 267 20.00 -3.88 0.85
C ASP A 267 20.18 -4.86 2.02
N GLU A 268 21.05 -5.86 1.86
CA GLU A 268 21.34 -6.89 2.89
C GLU A 268 20.12 -7.65 3.42
N GLY A 269 19.01 -7.66 2.68
CA GLY A 269 17.74 -8.26 3.10
C GLY A 269 16.84 -7.32 3.91
N TYR A 270 17.23 -6.05 4.08
CA TYR A 270 16.34 -5.00 4.58
C TYR A 270 15.39 -4.46 3.49
N TYR A 271 15.68 -4.76 2.22
CA TYR A 271 14.86 -4.38 1.06
C TYR A 271 14.55 -2.87 1.01
N ASN A 272 15.54 -2.05 1.40
CA ASN A 272 15.41 -0.60 1.52
C ASN A 272 14.19 -0.15 2.35
N SER A 273 13.91 -0.87 3.45
CA SER A 273 12.95 -0.46 4.46
C SER A 273 13.10 1.03 4.78
N PRO A 274 12.02 1.80 5.01
CA PRO A 274 12.12 3.23 5.31
C PRO A 274 12.87 3.53 6.63
N PHE A 275 13.20 2.51 7.43
CA PHE A 275 14.10 2.62 8.58
C PHE A 275 15.58 2.73 8.18
N ARG A 276 15.96 2.27 6.98
CA ARG A 276 17.31 2.37 6.43
C ARG A 276 17.55 3.77 5.91
N VAL A 277 18.70 4.34 6.21
CA VAL A 277 19.11 5.64 5.65
C VAL A 277 19.17 5.49 4.14
N PRO A 278 18.34 6.22 3.37
CA PRO A 278 18.24 6.00 1.94
C PRO A 278 19.55 6.37 1.24
N THR A 279 20.02 5.47 0.38
CA THR A 279 21.17 5.74 -0.49
C THR A 279 20.75 6.60 -1.68
N LYS A 280 21.71 7.27 -2.32
CA LYS A 280 21.45 8.00 -3.57
C LYS A 280 20.82 7.07 -4.63
N GLN A 281 21.34 5.85 -4.74
CA GLN A 281 20.89 4.86 -5.70
C GLN A 281 19.42 4.51 -5.51
N TYR A 282 18.99 4.31 -4.26
CA TYR A 282 17.59 4.03 -3.96
C TYR A 282 16.70 5.25 -4.17
N LEU A 283 17.16 6.47 -3.79
CA LEU A 283 16.41 7.70 -4.07
C LEU A 283 16.21 7.93 -5.58
N ASP A 284 17.24 7.66 -6.39
CA ASP A 284 17.14 7.73 -7.85
C ASP A 284 16.14 6.70 -8.40
N TRP A 285 16.09 5.50 -7.82
CA TRP A 285 15.11 4.46 -8.18
C TRP A 285 13.69 4.89 -7.81
N LEU A 286 13.48 5.42 -6.61
CA LEU A 286 12.18 5.94 -6.16
C LEU A 286 11.67 7.03 -7.11
N ASP A 287 12.51 7.99 -7.47
CA ASP A 287 12.17 9.06 -8.41
C ASP A 287 11.83 8.52 -9.80
N PHE A 288 12.66 7.62 -10.35
CA PHE A 288 12.41 6.99 -11.65
C PHE A 288 11.09 6.21 -11.68
N GLN A 289 10.81 5.43 -10.64
CA GLN A 289 9.58 4.64 -10.56
C GLN A 289 8.35 5.51 -10.37
N GLN A 290 8.44 6.58 -9.57
CA GLN A 290 7.33 7.51 -9.39
C GLN A 290 6.91 8.17 -10.70
N GLN A 291 7.87 8.62 -11.51
CA GLN A 291 7.57 9.22 -12.82
C GLN A 291 6.76 8.27 -13.71
N PHE A 292 7.18 7.01 -13.80
CA PHE A 292 6.46 5.99 -14.57
C PHE A 292 5.05 5.75 -14.02
N VAL A 293 4.93 5.50 -12.71
CA VAL A 293 3.66 5.16 -12.07
C VAL A 293 2.67 6.31 -12.13
N CYS A 294 3.08 7.54 -11.78
CA CYS A 294 2.20 8.70 -11.81
C CYS A 294 1.74 9.02 -13.24
N GLN A 295 2.63 8.90 -14.24
CA GLN A 295 2.25 9.13 -15.63
C GLN A 295 1.24 8.09 -16.14
N LEU A 296 1.44 6.80 -15.82
CA LEU A 296 0.49 5.76 -16.21
C LEU A 296 -0.83 5.86 -15.44
N ALA A 297 -0.78 6.20 -14.15
CA ALA A 297 -1.98 6.43 -13.34
C ALA A 297 -2.82 7.58 -13.89
N LYS A 298 -2.17 8.66 -14.39
CA LYS A 298 -2.83 9.76 -15.08
C LYS A 298 -3.64 9.28 -16.29
N GLU A 299 -3.06 8.41 -17.12
CA GLU A 299 -3.78 7.82 -18.27
C GLU A 299 -5.04 7.06 -17.82
N CYS A 300 -4.96 6.28 -16.73
CA CYS A 300 -6.14 5.60 -16.16
C CYS A 300 -7.21 6.58 -15.66
N VAL A 301 -6.80 7.67 -15.01
CA VAL A 301 -7.71 8.72 -14.52
C VAL A 301 -8.38 9.46 -15.69
N GLU A 302 -7.63 9.79 -16.74
CA GLU A 302 -8.15 10.44 -17.94
C GLU A 302 -9.21 9.57 -18.64
N ILE A 303 -9.03 8.25 -18.67
CA ILE A 303 -10.05 7.31 -19.17
C ILE A 303 -11.31 7.38 -18.30
N ALA A 304 -11.20 7.32 -16.97
CA ALA A 304 -12.36 7.44 -16.08
C ALA A 304 -13.11 8.79 -16.28
N HIS A 305 -12.38 9.89 -16.38
CA HIS A 305 -12.95 11.23 -16.62
C HIS A 305 -13.62 11.36 -17.99
N LYS A 306 -13.06 10.74 -19.04
CA LYS A 306 -13.68 10.68 -20.39
C LYS A 306 -15.06 10.00 -20.35
N HIS A 307 -15.24 9.03 -19.47
CA HIS A 307 -16.53 8.36 -19.22
C HIS A 307 -17.41 9.09 -18.19
N GLY A 308 -17.01 10.30 -17.76
CA GLY A 308 -17.75 11.13 -16.81
C GLY A 308 -17.77 10.58 -15.38
N LYS A 309 -16.79 9.73 -15.02
CA LYS A 309 -16.69 9.09 -13.71
C LYS A 309 -15.59 9.76 -12.89
N GLU A 310 -15.75 9.80 -11.57
CA GLU A 310 -14.64 10.19 -10.69
C GLU A 310 -13.62 9.07 -10.54
N ALA A 311 -12.36 9.44 -10.37
CA ALA A 311 -11.26 8.53 -10.10
C ALA A 311 -10.80 8.66 -8.65
N MET A 312 -10.96 7.58 -7.90
CA MET A 312 -10.55 7.48 -6.50
C MET A 312 -9.45 6.42 -6.35
N MET A 313 -8.35 6.79 -5.70
CA MET A 313 -7.28 5.86 -5.36
C MET A 313 -7.46 5.31 -3.95
N PHE A 314 -7.30 4.00 -3.77
CA PHE A 314 -7.09 3.42 -2.44
C PHE A 314 -5.64 3.58 -1.98
N LEU A 315 -5.42 4.15 -0.80
CA LEU A 315 -4.08 4.22 -0.19
C LEU A 315 -3.75 2.90 0.52
N GLY A 316 -3.23 1.96 -0.25
CA GLY A 316 -2.87 0.60 0.17
C GLY A 316 -2.71 -0.31 -1.05
N ASP A 317 -2.49 -1.62 -0.84
CA ASP A 317 -2.32 -2.61 -1.92
C ASP A 317 -1.27 -2.16 -2.98
N ASN A 318 -1.69 -2.01 -4.24
CA ASN A 318 -0.83 -1.66 -5.37
C ASN A 318 -0.55 -0.13 -5.49
N TRP A 319 -0.14 0.52 -4.40
CA TRP A 319 0.04 1.98 -4.34
C TRP A 319 1.48 2.46 -4.57
N ILE A 320 2.44 1.54 -4.67
CA ILE A 320 3.86 1.88 -4.77
C ILE A 320 4.15 2.69 -6.03
N GLY A 321 4.94 3.76 -5.88
CA GLY A 321 5.26 4.72 -6.92
C GLY A 321 4.27 5.88 -7.06
N THR A 322 3.10 5.85 -6.41
CA THR A 322 2.18 7.01 -6.44
C THR A 322 2.65 8.15 -5.55
N GLU A 323 3.15 7.82 -4.36
CA GLU A 323 3.72 8.73 -3.37
C GLU A 323 2.87 10.01 -3.14
N PRO A 324 1.77 9.95 -2.36
CA PRO A 324 0.83 11.07 -2.18
C PRO A 324 1.44 12.39 -1.69
N TYR A 325 2.62 12.34 -1.09
CA TYR A 325 3.36 13.49 -0.61
C TYR A 325 4.59 13.85 -1.46
N GLY A 326 4.83 13.07 -2.53
CA GLY A 326 5.86 13.27 -3.53
C GLY A 326 5.49 14.32 -4.57
N GLU A 327 6.43 14.61 -5.48
CA GLU A 327 6.35 15.71 -6.43
C GLU A 327 5.31 15.46 -7.54
N TYR A 328 5.22 14.21 -8.02
CA TYR A 328 4.43 13.85 -9.21
C TYR A 328 2.96 13.50 -8.93
N PHE A 329 2.57 13.36 -7.65
CA PHE A 329 1.26 12.82 -7.30
C PHE A 329 0.08 13.66 -7.80
N GLN A 330 0.20 14.99 -7.75
CA GLN A 330 -0.88 15.88 -8.17
C GLN A 330 -1.14 15.81 -9.68
N ASP A 331 -0.12 15.46 -10.47
CA ASP A 331 -0.21 15.35 -11.93
C ASP A 331 -1.06 14.16 -12.37
N ILE A 332 -1.32 13.19 -11.47
CA ILE A 332 -2.23 12.07 -11.72
C ILE A 332 -3.67 12.58 -11.97
N GLY A 333 -4.07 13.69 -11.33
CA GLY A 333 -5.40 14.28 -11.51
C GLY A 333 -6.54 13.56 -10.77
N LEU A 334 -6.22 12.81 -9.71
CA LEU A 334 -7.20 12.10 -8.88
C LEU A 334 -8.27 13.03 -8.29
N ASP A 335 -9.52 12.56 -8.28
CA ASP A 335 -10.59 13.24 -7.55
C ASP A 335 -10.44 13.04 -6.04
N ALA A 336 -10.07 11.82 -5.63
CA ALA A 336 -10.01 11.47 -4.22
C ALA A 336 -9.00 10.39 -3.89
N VAL A 337 -8.62 10.38 -2.61
CA VAL A 337 -7.93 9.27 -1.97
C VAL A 337 -8.78 8.74 -0.84
N VAL A 338 -9.00 7.42 -0.85
CA VAL A 338 -9.59 6.68 0.26
C VAL A 338 -8.52 5.84 0.95
N GLY A 339 -8.41 5.85 2.26
CA GLY A 339 -7.42 5.04 2.97
C GLY A 339 -8.00 4.34 4.20
N SER A 340 -7.25 3.38 4.73
CA SER A 340 -7.61 2.69 5.97
C SER A 340 -7.36 3.59 7.18
N VAL A 341 -8.38 3.87 7.98
CA VAL A 341 -8.22 4.64 9.22
C VAL A 341 -8.10 3.66 10.39
N GLY A 342 -6.88 3.51 10.92
CA GLY A 342 -6.61 2.68 12.09
C GLY A 342 -6.46 3.45 13.40
N ASN A 343 -6.03 4.71 13.32
CA ASN A 343 -5.76 5.61 14.45
C ASN A 343 -5.65 7.06 13.94
N GLY A 344 -5.20 8.00 14.79
CA GLY A 344 -5.01 9.39 14.40
C GLY A 344 -3.88 9.57 13.36
N VAL A 345 -2.77 8.84 13.46
CA VAL A 345 -1.67 8.91 12.45
C VAL A 345 -2.16 8.55 11.06
N THR A 346 -2.85 7.42 10.92
CA THR A 346 -3.37 6.95 9.62
C THR A 346 -4.51 7.81 9.10
N LEU A 347 -5.29 8.46 9.98
CA LEU A 347 -6.21 9.50 9.55
C LEU A 347 -5.45 10.71 8.95
N ARG A 348 -4.40 11.19 9.61
CA ARG A 348 -3.59 12.32 9.10
C ARG A 348 -2.83 11.95 7.82
N LEU A 349 -2.38 10.71 7.69
CA LEU A 349 -1.81 10.17 6.46
C LEU A 349 -2.73 10.37 5.25
N ILE A 350 -4.05 10.27 5.45
CA ILE A 350 -5.05 10.48 4.40
C ILE A 350 -5.46 11.95 4.31
N GLY A 351 -5.82 12.57 5.44
CA GLY A 351 -6.38 13.92 5.50
C GLY A 351 -5.38 15.03 5.15
N ASP A 352 -4.07 14.77 5.23
CA ASP A 352 -3.03 15.75 4.88
C ASP A 352 -2.59 15.66 3.42
N ILE A 353 -3.14 14.73 2.62
CA ILE A 353 -2.78 14.57 1.21
C ILE A 353 -3.13 15.84 0.41
N PRO A 354 -2.16 16.47 -0.26
CA PRO A 354 -2.38 17.69 -1.01
C PRO A 354 -2.92 17.42 -2.42
N GLY A 355 -3.59 18.41 -3.02
CA GLY A 355 -3.87 18.43 -4.46
C GLY A 355 -4.98 17.50 -4.95
N ILE A 356 -5.84 17.02 -4.05
CA ILE A 356 -7.04 16.22 -4.38
C ILE A 356 -8.32 16.96 -3.97
N LYS A 357 -9.45 16.60 -4.57
CA LYS A 357 -10.72 17.30 -4.33
C LYS A 357 -11.34 16.92 -3.00
N TYR A 358 -11.22 15.66 -2.60
CA TYR A 358 -11.70 15.19 -1.30
C TYR A 358 -10.96 13.94 -0.80
N THR A 359 -11.06 13.69 0.50
CA THR A 359 -10.49 12.51 1.17
C THR A 359 -11.56 11.64 1.82
N GLU A 360 -11.36 10.32 1.82
CA GLU A 360 -12.27 9.38 2.47
C GLU A 360 -11.53 8.45 3.43
N GLY A 361 -12.04 8.34 4.66
CA GLY A 361 -11.55 7.39 5.65
C GLY A 361 -12.39 6.12 5.64
N ARG A 362 -11.78 4.97 5.38
CA ARG A 362 -12.39 3.65 5.56
C ARG A 362 -11.98 3.12 6.94
N PHE A 363 -12.88 3.23 7.90
CA PHE A 363 -12.64 2.97 9.32
C PHE A 363 -12.53 1.47 9.62
N LEU A 364 -11.89 1.16 10.75
CA LEU A 364 -11.82 -0.18 11.32
C LEU A 364 -12.94 -0.38 12.37
N PRO A 365 -13.34 -1.63 12.65
CA PRO A 365 -12.83 -2.88 12.07
C PRO A 365 -13.27 -3.07 10.61
N TYR A 366 -12.40 -3.73 9.82
CA TYR A 366 -12.80 -4.26 8.51
C TYR A 366 -13.76 -5.44 8.73
N PHE A 367 -14.84 -5.53 7.95
CA PHE A 367 -15.89 -6.54 8.17
C PHE A 367 -15.41 -7.91 7.70
N PHE A 368 -14.65 -8.59 8.56
CA PHE A 368 -13.87 -9.76 8.22
C PHE A 368 -13.84 -10.77 9.39
N PRO A 369 -13.62 -12.07 9.13
CA PRO A 369 -13.80 -13.11 10.14
C PRO A 369 -12.81 -13.06 11.33
N ASP A 370 -11.72 -12.31 11.21
CA ASP A 370 -10.74 -12.12 12.28
C ASP A 370 -11.31 -11.31 13.47
N VAL A 371 -12.15 -10.31 13.20
CA VAL A 371 -12.85 -9.51 14.22
C VAL A 371 -14.32 -9.92 14.37
N PHE A 372 -15.01 -10.24 13.27
CA PHE A 372 -16.43 -10.59 13.28
C PHE A 372 -16.63 -12.09 13.47
N ASN A 373 -16.31 -12.57 14.67
CA ASN A 373 -16.49 -13.95 15.11
C ASN A 373 -16.98 -14.01 16.58
N PRO A 374 -17.37 -15.17 17.12
CA PRO A 374 -17.92 -15.28 18.47
C PRO A 374 -17.00 -14.79 19.61
N ASN A 375 -15.69 -14.69 19.38
CA ASN A 375 -14.72 -14.23 20.37
C ASN A 375 -14.20 -12.81 20.12
N GLY A 376 -14.63 -12.16 19.03
CA GLY A 376 -14.19 -10.83 18.67
C GLY A 376 -14.95 -9.71 19.38
N ASP A 377 -14.38 -8.50 19.36
CA ASP A 377 -14.97 -7.29 19.95
C ASP A 377 -15.05 -6.14 18.93
N PRO A 378 -15.96 -6.24 17.94
CA PRO A 378 -16.07 -5.23 16.88
C PRO A 378 -16.48 -3.85 17.42
N ILE A 379 -17.22 -3.79 18.54
CA ILE A 379 -17.65 -2.53 19.17
C ILE A 379 -16.49 -1.86 19.88
N GLY A 380 -15.71 -2.61 20.67
CA GLY A 380 -14.52 -2.09 21.34
C GLY A 380 -13.50 -1.56 20.33
N GLU A 381 -13.27 -2.28 19.24
CA GLU A 381 -12.38 -1.83 18.16
C GLU A 381 -12.90 -0.55 17.49
N ALA A 382 -14.18 -0.49 17.12
CA ALA A 382 -14.77 0.72 16.52
C ALA A 382 -14.70 1.93 17.47
N ASN A 383 -14.91 1.73 18.77
CA ASN A 383 -14.81 2.79 19.76
C ASN A 383 -13.40 3.32 19.91
N LYS A 384 -12.41 2.43 20.00
CA LYS A 384 -11.00 2.81 20.06
C LYS A 384 -10.60 3.57 18.80
N ASN A 385 -10.92 3.02 17.63
CA ASN A 385 -10.61 3.61 16.34
C ASN A 385 -11.24 5.00 16.18
N TRP A 386 -12.53 5.14 16.49
CA TRP A 386 -13.21 6.43 16.43
C TRP A 386 -12.61 7.45 17.40
N LEU A 387 -12.29 7.05 18.64
CA LEU A 387 -11.68 7.95 19.62
C LEU A 387 -10.34 8.52 19.13
N GLU A 388 -9.47 7.65 18.60
CA GLU A 388 -8.13 8.01 18.10
C GLU A 388 -8.22 8.83 16.81
N ALA A 389 -9.10 8.47 15.88
CA ALA A 389 -9.30 9.18 14.63
C ALA A 389 -9.97 10.55 14.82
N ARG A 390 -11.03 10.64 15.64
CA ARG A 390 -11.84 11.85 15.83
C ARG A 390 -11.03 13.06 16.29
N ARG A 391 -10.06 12.85 17.18
CA ARG A 391 -9.15 13.93 17.63
C ARG A 391 -8.28 14.47 16.50
N ALA A 392 -7.88 13.63 15.54
CA ALA A 392 -7.13 14.03 14.37
C ALA A 392 -8.02 14.71 13.31
N ILE A 393 -9.29 14.29 13.16
CA ILE A 393 -10.29 14.95 12.29
C ILE A 393 -10.44 16.43 12.66
N LEU A 394 -10.42 16.75 13.96
CA LEU A 394 -10.47 18.14 14.41
C LEU A 394 -9.27 18.97 13.94
N ARG A 395 -8.12 18.37 13.66
CA ARG A 395 -6.92 19.08 13.18
C ARG A 395 -6.92 19.17 11.66
N LYS A 396 -7.17 18.04 11.00
CA LYS A 396 -7.23 17.92 9.54
C LYS A 396 -8.43 17.05 9.18
N PRO A 397 -9.57 17.67 8.83
CA PRO A 397 -10.78 16.94 8.51
C PRO A 397 -10.63 16.12 7.24
N ILE A 398 -11.20 14.92 7.24
CA ILE A 398 -11.50 14.18 6.01
C ILE A 398 -12.94 14.49 5.57
N ASP A 399 -13.21 14.38 4.28
CA ASP A 399 -14.52 14.74 3.73
C ASP A 399 -15.58 13.66 3.97
N ARG A 400 -15.16 12.40 3.90
CA ARG A 400 -16.07 11.26 3.94
C ARG A 400 -15.55 10.18 4.87
N MET A 401 -16.45 9.39 5.42
CA MET A 401 -16.12 8.16 6.12
C MET A 401 -16.84 6.97 5.48
N GLY A 402 -16.43 5.76 5.84
CA GLY A 402 -17.11 4.54 5.44
C GLY A 402 -16.48 3.33 6.11
N TYR A 403 -17.03 2.17 5.79
CA TYR A 403 -16.49 0.88 6.21
C TYR A 403 -16.24 0.00 4.99
N GLY A 404 -15.55 -1.13 5.18
CA GLY A 404 -15.28 -2.10 4.12
C GLY A 404 -15.40 -3.53 4.64
N GLY A 405 -15.50 -4.49 3.72
CA GLY A 405 -15.59 -5.92 4.03
C GLY A 405 -16.97 -6.50 3.72
N TYR A 406 -17.27 -7.65 4.31
CA TYR A 406 -18.51 -8.38 4.09
C TYR A 406 -19.62 -7.86 5.01
N LEU A 407 -20.60 -7.15 4.44
CA LEU A 407 -21.75 -6.64 5.20
C LEU A 407 -22.53 -7.77 5.90
N SER A 408 -22.54 -8.97 5.31
CA SER A 408 -23.14 -10.18 5.89
C SER A 408 -22.54 -10.59 7.23
N LEU A 409 -21.26 -10.27 7.50
CA LEU A 409 -20.64 -10.51 8.80
C LEU A 409 -21.06 -9.43 9.81
N ALA A 410 -20.94 -8.15 9.45
CA ALA A 410 -21.31 -7.05 10.33
C ALA A 410 -22.80 -7.07 10.72
N ALA A 411 -23.68 -7.47 9.80
CA ALA A 411 -25.12 -7.57 10.04
C ALA A 411 -25.50 -8.59 11.14
N GLN A 412 -24.61 -9.53 11.47
CA GLN A 412 -24.82 -10.49 12.57
C GLN A 412 -24.61 -9.85 13.96
N PHE A 413 -24.08 -8.64 14.01
CA PHE A 413 -23.78 -7.90 15.24
C PHE A 413 -24.64 -6.62 15.30
N PRO A 414 -25.92 -6.69 15.71
CA PRO A 414 -26.83 -5.55 15.65
C PRO A 414 -26.37 -4.37 16.50
N GLU A 415 -25.79 -4.61 17.68
CA GLU A 415 -25.23 -3.56 18.53
C GLU A 415 -24.05 -2.82 17.88
N PHE A 416 -23.28 -3.50 17.03
CA PHE A 416 -22.24 -2.86 16.21
C PHE A 416 -22.86 -1.94 15.15
N ILE A 417 -23.91 -2.40 14.46
CA ILE A 417 -24.64 -1.58 13.49
C ILE A 417 -25.23 -0.32 14.15
N ASP A 418 -25.78 -0.45 15.36
CA ASP A 418 -26.29 0.66 16.18
C ASP A 418 -25.16 1.63 16.53
N ARG A 419 -24.01 1.11 16.96
CA ARG A 419 -22.88 1.96 17.32
C ARG A 419 -22.33 2.73 16.11
N VAL A 420 -22.28 2.11 14.93
CA VAL A 420 -21.83 2.78 13.70
C VAL A 420 -22.80 3.90 13.28
N GLU A 421 -24.11 3.75 13.50
CA GLU A 421 -25.07 4.85 13.28
C GLU A 421 -24.70 6.09 14.10
N GLU A 422 -24.40 5.90 15.39
CA GLU A 422 -23.98 6.99 16.27
C GLU A 422 -22.67 7.64 15.79
N ILE A 423 -21.67 6.84 15.41
CA ILE A 423 -20.39 7.34 14.88
C ILE A 423 -20.62 8.17 13.61
N CYS A 424 -21.45 7.68 12.69
CA CYS A 424 -21.78 8.38 11.44
C CYS A 424 -22.46 9.73 11.71
N GLN A 425 -23.36 9.77 12.70
CA GLN A 425 -24.00 11.02 13.10
C GLN A 425 -22.99 11.99 13.73
N GLU A 426 -22.11 11.50 14.58
CA GLU A 426 -21.10 12.30 15.24
C GLU A 426 -20.09 12.89 14.24
N PHE A 427 -19.68 12.11 13.23
CA PHE A 427 -18.86 12.57 12.12
C PHE A 427 -19.52 13.75 11.37
N ARG A 428 -20.82 13.63 11.07
CA ARG A 428 -21.59 14.72 10.42
C ARG A 428 -21.70 15.94 11.32
N ASP A 429 -21.93 15.75 12.61
CA ASP A 429 -22.01 16.85 13.58
C ASP A 429 -20.67 17.60 13.68
N ILE A 430 -19.54 16.89 13.73
CA ILE A 430 -18.21 17.49 13.68
C ILE A 430 -18.06 18.31 12.39
N HIS A 431 -18.32 17.72 11.23
CA HIS A 431 -18.18 18.41 9.94
C HIS A 431 -19.09 19.65 9.86
N HIS A 432 -20.31 19.59 10.40
CA HIS A 432 -21.21 20.74 10.45
C HIS A 432 -20.67 21.86 11.34
N ASN A 433 -20.16 21.51 12.53
CA ASN A 433 -19.73 22.47 13.54
C ASN A 433 -18.38 23.12 13.22
N ILE A 434 -17.44 22.40 12.59
CA ILE A 434 -16.10 22.93 12.26
C ILE A 434 -16.05 23.69 10.93
N ARG A 435 -17.11 23.65 10.10
CA ARG A 435 -17.18 24.46 8.87
C ARG A 435 -17.11 25.96 9.16
N SER A 436 -17.66 26.41 10.28
CA SER A 436 -17.74 27.82 10.67
C SER A 436 -16.68 28.23 11.71
N ALA A 437 -15.89 27.28 12.21
CA ALA A 437 -14.91 27.53 13.26
C ALA A 437 -13.66 26.67 13.08
N ARG A 438 -12.48 27.28 13.18
CA ARG A 438 -11.22 26.56 13.25
C ARG A 438 -10.87 26.31 14.71
N PRO A 439 -10.47 25.08 15.10
CA PRO A 439 -9.97 24.85 16.44
C PRO A 439 -8.70 25.67 16.67
N TYR A 440 -8.49 26.07 17.92
CA TYR A 440 -7.26 26.74 18.32
C TYR A 440 -6.04 25.90 17.90
N THR A 441 -5.07 26.60 17.33
CA THR A 441 -3.79 26.06 16.90
C THR A 441 -2.70 26.98 17.43
N ALA A 442 -1.63 26.41 17.97
CA ALA A 442 -0.52 27.18 18.52
C ALA A 442 0.09 28.12 17.46
N PRO A 443 0.67 29.28 17.86
CA PRO A 443 1.24 30.25 16.93
C PRO A 443 2.58 29.83 16.32
N PHE A 444 2.93 28.55 16.42
CA PHE A 444 4.14 27.95 15.87
C PHE A 444 3.84 26.53 15.39
N LYS A 445 4.67 26.04 14.46
CA LYS A 445 4.61 24.68 13.95
C LYS A 445 5.57 23.75 14.71
N VAL A 446 5.24 22.47 14.73
CA VAL A 446 6.12 21.39 15.19
C VAL A 446 6.71 20.70 13.96
N GLY A 447 8.03 20.72 13.82
CA GLY A 447 8.73 20.03 12.74
C GLY A 447 9.20 18.63 13.16
N ILE A 448 8.84 17.60 12.42
CA ILE A 448 9.42 16.25 12.52
C ILE A 448 10.60 16.16 11.56
N LEU A 449 11.80 15.94 12.09
CA LEU A 449 13.04 15.85 11.31
C LEU A 449 13.55 14.41 11.19
N ASN A 450 13.71 13.95 9.95
CA ASN A 450 14.30 12.64 9.62
C ASN A 450 14.95 12.66 8.21
N CYS A 451 15.41 11.53 7.66
CA CYS A 451 16.02 11.49 6.32
C CYS A 451 15.03 11.69 5.16
N TRP A 452 13.74 11.43 5.38
CA TRP A 452 12.72 11.42 4.32
C TRP A 452 11.94 12.73 4.20
N GLY A 453 11.72 13.40 5.33
CA GLY A 453 10.88 14.58 5.43
C GLY A 453 9.48 14.35 4.87
N ARG A 454 9.01 15.29 4.05
CA ARG A 454 7.64 15.32 3.51
C ARG A 454 7.24 14.03 2.78
N LEU A 455 8.15 13.36 2.06
CA LEU A 455 7.84 12.16 1.29
C LEU A 455 7.26 11.03 2.17
N ARG A 456 7.60 11.01 3.47
CA ARG A 456 7.08 10.06 4.47
C ARG A 456 6.24 10.74 5.56
N ALA A 457 5.54 11.82 5.22
CA ALA A 457 4.63 12.51 6.14
C ALA A 457 3.57 11.55 6.70
N TRP A 458 3.49 11.44 8.03
CA TRP A 458 2.64 10.49 8.78
C TRP A 458 2.90 9.00 8.53
N GLN A 459 4.01 8.68 7.86
CA GLN A 459 4.43 7.32 7.52
C GLN A 459 5.58 6.83 8.43
N CYS A 460 6.10 7.73 9.28
CA CYS A 460 7.26 7.46 10.13
C CYS A 460 6.99 6.29 11.09
N GLN A 461 7.99 5.42 11.26
CA GLN A 461 7.98 4.30 12.22
C GLN A 461 6.95 3.20 11.92
N MET A 462 6.28 3.25 10.77
CA MET A 462 5.34 2.23 10.32
C MET A 462 6.07 1.13 9.54
N VAL A 463 5.72 -0.14 9.80
CA VAL A 463 6.22 -1.30 9.05
C VAL A 463 5.05 -1.86 8.23
N ALA A 464 4.05 -2.43 8.92
CA ALA A 464 2.74 -2.71 8.36
C ALA A 464 1.74 -1.60 8.73
N HIS A 465 0.76 -1.38 7.86
CA HIS A 465 -0.22 -0.31 8.01
C HIS A 465 -1.07 -0.50 9.28
N ALA A 466 -1.05 0.50 10.18
CA ALA A 466 -1.81 0.53 11.43
C ALA A 466 -1.58 -0.63 12.41
N ILE A 467 -0.49 -1.40 12.24
CA ILE A 467 -0.16 -2.51 13.14
C ILE A 467 0.81 -2.04 14.22
N TRP A 468 0.49 -2.37 15.47
CA TRP A 468 1.35 -2.10 16.60
C TRP A 468 2.52 -3.09 16.64
N TYR A 469 3.75 -2.57 16.79
CA TYR A 469 4.94 -3.37 17.05
C TYR A 469 5.66 -2.86 18.29
N LYS A 470 6.16 -3.78 19.12
CA LYS A 470 6.97 -3.46 20.31
C LYS A 470 8.21 -2.61 19.96
N GLN A 471 8.75 -2.78 18.76
CA GLN A 471 9.94 -2.12 18.28
C GLN A 471 9.69 -0.66 17.89
N THR A 472 8.48 -0.32 17.46
CA THR A 472 8.18 1.01 16.89
C THR A 472 7.24 1.85 17.75
N TYR A 473 6.50 1.25 18.69
CA TYR A 473 5.44 1.95 19.42
C TYR A 473 5.89 3.18 20.19
N SER A 474 7.11 3.17 20.75
CA SER A 474 7.64 4.30 21.52
C SER A 474 7.82 5.56 20.67
N TYR A 475 8.14 5.40 19.38
CA TYR A 475 8.28 6.50 18.44
C TYR A 475 6.97 6.82 17.72
N LEU A 476 6.21 5.81 17.31
CA LEU A 476 4.89 6.00 16.71
C LEU A 476 3.93 6.74 17.66
N GLY A 477 4.06 6.51 18.97
CA GLY A 477 3.31 7.23 20.00
C GLY A 477 3.52 8.75 19.94
N VAL A 478 4.69 9.23 19.50
CA VAL A 478 4.93 10.68 19.29
C VAL A 478 4.05 11.21 18.17
N LEU A 479 4.01 10.52 17.02
CA LEU A 479 3.13 10.90 15.91
C LEU A 479 1.66 10.77 16.31
N GLU A 480 1.27 9.70 17.01
CA GLU A 480 -0.11 9.54 17.46
C GLU A 480 -0.52 10.64 18.45
N CYS A 481 0.36 11.08 19.35
CA CYS A 481 0.10 12.28 20.14
C CYS A 481 -0.09 13.51 19.24
N LEU A 482 0.82 13.77 18.30
CA LEU A 482 0.75 14.97 17.45
C LEU A 482 -0.44 14.99 16.49
N SER A 483 -0.96 13.83 16.08
CA SER A 483 -2.04 13.74 15.09
C SER A 483 -3.30 14.53 15.49
N GLY A 484 -3.60 14.60 16.80
CA GLY A 484 -4.76 15.30 17.38
C GLY A 484 -4.44 16.45 18.35
N LEU A 485 -3.16 16.83 18.52
CA LEU A 485 -2.77 17.99 19.34
C LEU A 485 -2.93 19.32 18.55
N PRO A 486 -3.05 20.47 19.22
CA PRO A 486 -3.33 21.77 18.58
C PRO A 486 -2.07 22.39 17.94
N PHE A 487 -1.36 21.62 17.12
CA PHE A 487 -0.17 22.05 16.39
C PHE A 487 -0.34 21.80 14.90
N GLU A 488 0.15 22.73 14.09
CA GLU A 488 0.52 22.41 12.72
C GLU A 488 1.80 21.57 12.76
N VAL A 489 1.80 20.46 12.04
CA VAL A 489 2.92 19.52 11.98
C VAL A 489 3.51 19.55 10.59
N GLU A 490 4.82 19.70 10.50
CA GLU A 490 5.56 19.72 9.24
C GLU A 490 6.64 18.63 9.26
N PHE A 491 6.88 17.99 8.12
CA PHE A 491 7.87 16.92 7.99
C PHE A 491 9.06 17.43 7.19
N LEU A 492 10.23 17.49 7.83
CA LEU A 492 11.44 18.10 7.34
C LEU A 492 12.52 17.03 7.14
N ASN A 493 13.39 17.24 6.15
CA ASN A 493 14.57 16.40 5.95
C ASN A 493 15.88 17.14 6.26
N PHE A 494 16.94 16.37 6.51
CA PHE A 494 18.25 16.92 6.85
C PHE A 494 18.86 17.75 5.71
N ASP A 495 18.66 17.37 4.46
CA ASP A 495 19.28 18.04 3.32
C ASP A 495 18.66 19.41 3.02
N ASP A 496 17.33 19.51 3.16
CA ASP A 496 16.60 20.78 3.11
C ASP A 496 17.02 21.70 4.27
N LEU A 497 17.16 21.18 5.49
CA LEU A 497 17.61 21.99 6.62
C LEU A 497 19.05 22.48 6.45
N LYS A 498 19.96 21.63 5.96
CA LYS A 498 21.36 22.02 5.68
C LYS A 498 21.45 23.11 4.61
N SER A 499 20.59 23.05 3.59
CA SER A 499 20.63 23.97 2.45
C SER A 499 19.85 25.27 2.65
N LYS A 500 18.69 25.21 3.34
CA LYS A 500 17.74 26.34 3.48
C LYS A 500 17.64 26.89 4.90
N GLY A 501 18.18 26.18 5.90
CA GLY A 501 18.01 26.49 7.31
C GLY A 501 16.65 26.03 7.86
N ILE A 502 16.44 26.24 9.17
CA ILE A 502 15.17 25.92 9.84
C ILE A 502 14.13 27.00 9.48
N PRO A 503 12.93 26.63 8.99
CA PRO A 503 11.88 27.62 8.72
C PRO A 503 11.50 28.39 10.00
N GLN A 504 11.29 29.71 9.88
CA GLN A 504 11.11 30.61 11.04
C GLN A 504 9.86 30.29 11.86
N GLU A 505 8.86 29.67 11.26
CA GLU A 505 7.61 29.30 11.92
C GLU A 505 7.71 28.00 12.75
N ILE A 506 8.81 27.25 12.62
CA ILE A 506 9.05 26.05 13.43
C ILE A 506 9.47 26.49 14.84
N GLY A 507 8.59 26.30 15.82
CA GLY A 507 8.88 26.57 17.23
C GLY A 507 9.53 25.40 17.96
N VAL A 508 9.30 24.17 17.48
CA VAL A 508 9.83 22.94 18.06
C VAL A 508 10.24 21.98 16.96
N LEU A 509 11.46 21.44 17.04
CA LEU A 509 11.92 20.32 16.21
C LEU A 509 11.92 19.04 17.05
N ILE A 510 11.40 17.97 16.46
CA ILE A 510 11.42 16.61 17.02
C ILE A 510 12.18 15.72 16.06
N ASN A 511 13.27 15.13 16.56
CA ASN A 511 13.98 14.04 15.90
C ASN A 511 13.86 12.81 16.80
N ALA A 512 13.25 11.74 16.28
CA ALA A 512 12.85 10.59 17.09
C ALA A 512 12.96 9.28 16.30
N GLY A 513 13.94 8.46 16.69
CA GLY A 513 14.17 7.12 16.16
C GLY A 513 15.42 6.49 16.78
N ASP A 514 15.58 5.18 16.57
CA ASP A 514 16.78 4.46 17.03
C ASP A 514 18.04 4.95 16.28
N ALA A 515 19.19 4.87 16.93
CA ALA A 515 20.48 5.22 16.31
C ALA A 515 20.75 4.38 15.06
N GLY A 516 21.30 4.99 14.01
CA GLY A 516 21.59 4.31 12.74
C GLY A 516 20.37 4.12 11.82
N THR A 517 19.23 4.74 12.14
CA THR A 517 18.02 4.68 11.30
C THR A 517 17.80 5.99 10.55
N ALA A 518 17.06 5.93 9.45
CA ALA A 518 16.58 7.12 8.72
C ALA A 518 15.77 8.07 9.60
N TRP A 519 15.15 7.57 10.67
CA TRP A 519 14.34 8.37 11.58
C TRP A 519 15.19 9.23 12.52
N SER A 520 16.37 8.74 12.92
CA SER A 520 17.34 9.51 13.72
C SER A 520 18.30 10.32 12.85
N GLY A 521 18.66 9.84 11.66
CA GLY A 521 19.53 10.53 10.71
C GLY A 521 20.75 9.76 10.23
N GLY A 522 20.92 8.51 10.70
CA GLY A 522 22.05 7.64 10.37
C GLY A 522 23.15 7.57 11.41
#